data_AF-A0A520YEH8-F1
#
_entry.id   AF-A0A520YEH8-F1
#
_cell.length_a   1.000
_cell.length_b   1.000
_cell.length_c   1.000
_cell.angle_alpha   90.00
_cell.angle_beta   90.00
_cell.angle_gamma   90.00
#
_symmetry.space_group_name_H-M   'P 1'
#
loop_
_entity.id
_entity.type
_entity.pdbx_description
1 polymer ?
#
loop_
_entity_poly.entity_id
_entity_poly.type
_entity_poly.pdbx_seq_one_letter_code
_entity_poly.pdbx_strand_id
1 'polypeptide(L)'
;MTAKANAKKSAAASGPKTNPASTDTHSQSTLTGGGKTALLIGATGATGAELLQQLLAHPDYSAVLAFARRPIHCEHPKLSVHLVDFDDVDSWQHLLVGDELFSAMGTTLKLAGSKEAQYKVDFTYQLHVAEAARDNEVSRLFLVSSPGANAKSRNFYLRTKGELEHAVIDLCYDHCVLIKPGLIEAERPEGRFGEKMAGMALHKMVKLIPAMHSMTPINASQLASAIIAIAQSDLKTGTSSFAPGELLEHVKQDNNQPAPLIP
;
A
#
# COMPACT_ATOMS: atom_id res chain seq x y z
N MET A 1 -22.71 65.05 -16.36
CA MET A 1 -21.40 65.33 -15.74
C MET A 1 -20.44 64.24 -16.23
N THR A 2 -19.77 64.41 -17.39
CA THR A 2 -18.37 64.91 -17.57
C THR A 2 -17.35 64.12 -16.72
N ALA A 3 -16.23 63.54 -17.19
CA ALA A 3 -15.43 63.60 -18.42
C ALA A 3 -14.55 62.30 -18.50
N LYS A 4 -14.29 61.64 -19.64
CA LYS A 4 -13.27 61.85 -20.69
C LYS A 4 -11.79 61.98 -20.25
N ALA A 5 -10.95 61.01 -20.65
CA ALA A 5 -9.62 61.15 -21.34
C ALA A 5 -8.99 59.73 -21.51
N ASN A 6 -8.77 59.11 -22.69
CA ASN A 6 -7.84 59.39 -23.82
C ASN A 6 -6.35 59.40 -23.39
N ALA A 7 -5.31 58.87 -24.07
CA ALA A 7 -5.03 57.94 -25.17
C ALA A 7 -3.48 57.93 -25.38
N LYS A 8 -2.97 56.95 -26.16
CA LYS A 8 -1.80 57.00 -27.08
C LYS A 8 -0.34 56.90 -26.55
N LYS A 9 0.40 55.90 -27.07
CA LYS A 9 1.54 55.96 -28.05
C LYS A 9 2.21 54.55 -28.15
N SER A 10 2.35 53.90 -29.33
CA SER A 10 3.35 54.09 -30.44
C SER A 10 4.79 53.73 -29.97
N ALA A 11 5.67 52.95 -30.63
CA ALA A 11 5.93 52.54 -32.02
C ALA A 11 6.82 51.24 -32.00
N ALA A 12 6.73 50.28 -32.93
CA ALA A 12 7.39 50.13 -34.26
C ALA A 12 8.85 49.57 -34.29
N ALA A 13 9.13 48.87 -35.41
CA ALA A 13 10.39 48.29 -35.94
C ALA A 13 10.74 46.85 -35.48
N SER A 14 11.25 45.91 -36.29
CA SER A 14 11.51 45.72 -37.73
C SER A 14 12.04 44.27 -37.90
N GLY A 15 11.64 43.51 -38.93
CA GLY A 15 12.10 42.11 -39.19
C GLY A 15 13.52 42.02 -39.81
N PRO A 16 13.84 41.01 -40.65
CA PRO A 16 13.73 39.54 -40.52
C PRO A 16 15.12 38.85 -40.72
N LYS A 17 15.29 37.54 -40.42
CA LYS A 17 16.25 36.58 -41.05
C LYS A 17 16.25 35.19 -40.37
N THR A 18 15.77 34.14 -41.05
CA THR A 18 16.49 33.02 -41.71
C THR A 18 16.95 31.86 -40.80
N ASN A 19 16.44 30.67 -41.14
CA ASN A 19 16.73 29.29 -40.68
C ASN A 19 18.21 28.87 -40.89
N PRO A 20 18.75 27.78 -40.26
CA PRO A 20 18.29 26.41 -40.53
C PRO A 20 18.32 25.41 -39.35
N ALA A 21 17.73 24.24 -39.62
CA ALA A 21 17.71 23.05 -38.79
C ALA A 21 19.11 22.49 -38.46
N SER A 22 19.25 21.95 -37.25
CA SER A 22 20.22 20.92 -36.92
C SER A 22 19.60 19.94 -35.92
N THR A 23 19.47 18.70 -36.37
CA THR A 23 19.22 17.48 -35.62
C THR A 23 20.29 17.28 -34.55
N ASP A 24 19.86 17.15 -33.29
CA ASP A 24 20.61 16.46 -32.24
C ASP A 24 19.64 15.56 -31.46
N THR A 25 19.60 14.29 -31.89
CA THR A 25 19.36 13.14 -31.01
C THR A 25 20.38 13.20 -29.88
N HIS A 26 19.96 13.18 -28.60
CA HIS A 26 20.59 12.46 -27.49
C HIS A 26 19.73 12.59 -26.22
N SER A 27 19.34 11.43 -25.68
CA SER A 27 18.96 11.13 -24.29
C SER A 27 18.08 12.12 -23.53
N GLN A 28 16.77 11.88 -23.54
CA GLN A 28 15.95 12.22 -22.38
C GLN A 28 16.10 11.12 -21.32
N SER A 29 17.08 11.33 -20.46
CA SER A 29 17.09 10.78 -19.10
C SER A 29 15.88 11.32 -18.36
N THR A 30 14.93 10.45 -18.01
CA THR A 30 13.87 10.77 -17.05
C THR A 30 14.47 10.84 -15.66
N LEU A 31 14.93 12.03 -15.28
CA LEU A 31 15.11 12.43 -13.89
C LEU A 31 13.73 12.82 -13.33
N THR A 32 13.01 11.89 -12.69
CA THR A 32 11.86 12.25 -11.83
C THR A 32 12.37 12.45 -10.41
N GLY A 33 12.77 13.69 -10.11
CA GLY A 33 13.37 14.11 -8.85
C GLY A 33 12.39 14.31 -7.69
N GLY A 34 11.49 13.35 -7.43
CA GLY A 34 10.65 13.32 -6.24
C GLY A 34 10.29 11.88 -5.88
N GLY A 35 10.62 11.43 -4.68
CA GLY A 35 10.24 10.10 -4.21
C GLY A 35 8.72 10.00 -3.97
N LYS A 36 8.17 8.80 -4.07
CA LYS A 36 6.74 8.49 -3.87
C LYS A 36 6.24 8.86 -2.48
N THR A 37 4.95 9.14 -2.37
CA THR A 37 4.21 9.30 -1.11
C THR A 37 3.35 8.06 -0.87
N ALA A 38 3.65 7.31 0.20
CA ALA A 38 2.87 6.16 0.61
C ALA A 38 1.77 6.56 1.61
N LEU A 39 0.52 6.19 1.33
CA LEU A 39 -0.57 6.23 2.29
C LEU A 39 -0.65 4.88 3.00
N LEU A 40 -0.75 4.88 4.33
CA LEU A 40 -0.78 3.65 5.11
C LEU A 40 -1.92 3.64 6.12
N ILE A 41 -2.78 2.63 6.04
CA ILE A 41 -3.73 2.28 7.09
C ILE A 41 -3.38 0.93 7.72
N GLY A 42 -3.64 0.81 9.03
CA GLY A 42 -3.28 -0.38 9.79
C GLY A 42 -1.83 -0.40 10.32
N ALA A 43 -1.15 0.76 10.35
CA ALA A 43 0.23 0.90 10.80
C ALA A 43 0.53 0.41 12.24
N THR A 44 -0.49 0.24 13.09
CA THR A 44 -0.32 -0.31 14.46
C THR A 44 -0.45 -1.84 14.54
N GLY A 45 -0.83 -2.50 13.44
CA GLY A 45 -0.93 -3.96 13.35
C GLY A 45 0.43 -4.61 13.09
N ALA A 46 0.54 -5.93 13.25
CA ALA A 46 1.82 -6.65 13.09
C ALA A 46 2.48 -6.37 11.72
N THR A 47 1.75 -6.58 10.62
CA THR A 47 2.25 -6.30 9.27
C THR A 47 2.41 -4.81 8.99
N GLY A 48 1.44 -4.00 9.42
CA GLY A 48 1.47 -2.55 9.16
C GLY A 48 2.61 -1.83 9.88
N ALA A 49 3.03 -2.30 11.06
CA ALA A 49 4.15 -1.74 11.79
C ALA A 49 5.48 -2.02 11.07
N GLU A 50 5.68 -3.25 10.61
CA GLU A 50 6.85 -3.62 9.79
C GLU A 50 6.86 -2.87 8.46
N LEU A 51 5.69 -2.78 7.80
CA LEU A 51 5.55 -2.04 6.55
C LEU A 51 5.86 -0.55 6.73
N LEU A 52 5.40 0.07 7.82
CA LEU A 52 5.75 1.45 8.15
C LEU A 52 7.27 1.63 8.25
N GLN A 53 7.96 0.78 9.03
CA GLN A 53 9.41 0.89 9.21
C GLN A 53 10.15 0.75 7.89
N GLN A 54 9.76 -0.23 7.07
CA GLN A 54 10.44 -0.48 5.80
C GLN A 54 10.14 0.61 4.76
N LEU A 55 8.91 1.15 4.69
CA LEU A 55 8.59 2.29 3.83
C LEU A 55 9.41 3.54 4.18
N LEU A 56 9.59 3.83 5.48
CA LEU A 56 10.38 4.97 5.93
C LEU A 56 11.87 4.82 5.54
N ALA A 57 12.40 3.60 5.63
CA ALA A 57 13.77 3.29 5.25
C ALA A 57 14.00 3.25 3.72
N HIS A 58 12.96 3.02 2.93
CA HIS A 58 13.11 2.78 1.49
C HIS A 58 13.37 4.10 0.71
N PRO A 59 14.36 4.13 -0.20
CA PRO A 59 14.77 5.36 -0.89
C PRO A 59 13.73 5.91 -1.86
N ASP A 60 12.92 5.04 -2.47
CA ASP A 60 11.89 5.47 -3.43
C ASP A 60 10.70 6.20 -2.80
N TYR A 61 10.58 6.20 -1.47
CA TYR A 61 9.55 6.97 -0.76
C TYR A 61 10.16 8.21 -0.11
N SER A 62 9.58 9.36 -0.41
CA SER A 62 9.93 10.64 0.21
C SER A 62 9.05 10.95 1.42
N ALA A 63 7.83 10.41 1.45
CA ALA A 63 6.87 10.60 2.53
C ALA A 63 6.02 9.34 2.78
N VAL A 64 5.61 9.17 4.04
CA VAL A 64 4.65 8.16 4.49
C VAL A 64 3.58 8.87 5.33
N LEU A 65 2.34 8.85 4.84
CA LEU A 65 1.16 9.37 5.54
C LEU A 65 0.44 8.21 6.20
N ALA A 66 0.58 8.07 7.51
CA ALA A 66 -0.06 7.01 8.28
C ALA A 66 -1.37 7.52 8.91
N PHE A 67 -2.49 6.86 8.60
CA PHE A 67 -3.80 7.18 9.17
C PHE A 67 -4.14 6.16 10.25
N ALA A 68 -4.31 6.63 11.48
CA ALA A 68 -4.49 5.77 12.63
C ALA A 68 -5.50 6.35 13.63
N ARG A 69 -6.20 5.46 14.32
CA ARG A 69 -7.11 5.82 15.43
C ARG A 69 -6.40 5.96 16.78
N ARG A 70 -5.08 5.74 16.82
CA ARG A 70 -4.24 5.80 18.03
C ARG A 70 -2.87 6.35 17.66
N PRO A 71 -2.17 7.04 18.59
CA PRO A 71 -0.81 7.51 18.36
C PRO A 71 0.14 6.39 17.94
N ILE A 72 1.01 6.70 16.97
CA ILE A 72 2.15 5.87 16.58
C ILE A 72 3.38 6.51 17.22
N HIS A 73 4.05 5.78 18.09
CA HIS A 73 5.26 6.27 18.77
C HIS A 73 6.48 6.01 17.88
N CYS A 74 6.58 6.77 16.80
CA CYS A 74 7.70 6.75 15.87
C CYS A 74 7.90 8.18 15.36
N GLU A 75 9.12 8.69 15.46
CA GLU A 75 9.50 9.97 14.89
C GLU A 75 10.43 9.73 13.70
N HIS A 76 10.05 10.23 12.53
CA HIS A 76 10.87 10.11 11.33
C HIS A 76 10.60 11.30 10.39
N PRO A 77 11.61 11.88 9.72
CA PRO A 77 11.42 13.03 8.83
C PRO A 77 10.42 12.80 7.69
N LYS A 78 10.32 11.54 7.21
CA LYS A 78 9.36 11.16 6.17
C LYS A 78 7.96 10.84 6.70
N LEU A 79 7.77 10.70 8.02
CA LEU A 79 6.51 10.23 8.60
C LEU A 79 5.62 11.41 8.97
N SER A 80 4.38 11.40 8.47
CA SER A 80 3.28 12.19 9.03
C SER A 80 2.18 11.26 9.52
N VAL A 81 1.76 11.45 10.77
CA VAL A 81 0.69 10.64 11.37
C VAL A 81 -0.58 11.49 11.46
N HIS A 82 -1.64 11.04 10.80
CA HIS A 82 -2.97 11.62 10.92
C HIS A 82 -3.78 10.78 11.90
N LEU A 83 -4.10 11.37 13.05
CA LEU A 83 -5.06 10.79 13.97
C LEU A 83 -6.47 11.04 13.45
N VAL A 84 -7.16 9.97 13.10
CA VAL A 84 -8.46 10.02 12.43
C VAL A 84 -9.50 9.17 13.13
N ASP A 85 -10.75 9.57 12.97
CA ASP A 85 -11.90 8.73 13.27
C ASP A 85 -12.35 8.00 12.00
N PHE A 86 -12.21 6.68 11.96
CA PHE A 86 -12.64 5.89 10.81
C PHE A 86 -14.17 5.81 10.68
N ASP A 87 -14.91 6.21 11.71
CA ASP A 87 -16.36 6.36 11.64
C ASP A 87 -16.82 7.59 10.85
N ASP A 88 -15.93 8.56 10.64
CA ASP A 88 -16.20 9.83 9.97
C ASP A 88 -15.11 10.14 8.92
N VAL A 89 -15.04 9.30 7.88
CA VAL A 89 -14.08 9.45 6.77
C VAL A 89 -14.19 10.80 6.09
N ASP A 90 -15.40 11.37 6.02
CA ASP A 90 -15.67 12.64 5.35
C ASP A 90 -14.88 13.81 5.95
N SER A 91 -14.64 13.77 7.26
CA SER A 91 -13.89 14.80 7.97
C SER A 91 -12.41 14.89 7.59
N TRP A 92 -11.83 13.84 6.99
CA TRP A 92 -10.38 13.76 6.72
C TRP A 92 -10.01 13.16 5.37
N GLN A 93 -10.98 12.71 4.55
CA GLN A 93 -10.72 12.10 3.25
C GLN A 93 -9.87 12.96 2.30
N HIS A 94 -9.95 14.28 2.41
CA HIS A 94 -9.13 15.23 1.65
C HIS A 94 -7.62 15.12 1.91
N LEU A 95 -7.21 14.42 2.98
CA LEU A 95 -5.81 14.17 3.32
C LEU A 95 -5.24 12.92 2.62
N LEU A 96 -6.08 12.08 1.98
CA LEU A 96 -5.67 10.87 1.29
C LEU A 96 -5.07 11.21 -0.09
N VAL A 97 -3.99 11.98 -0.12
CA VAL A 97 -3.31 12.42 -1.34
C VAL A 97 -1.90 11.84 -1.36
N GLY A 98 -1.60 11.03 -2.38
CA GLY A 98 -0.32 10.35 -2.54
C GLY A 98 -0.30 9.46 -3.77
N ASP A 99 0.74 8.64 -3.91
CA ASP A 99 0.93 7.79 -5.08
C ASP A 99 0.33 6.40 -4.88
N GLU A 100 0.47 5.86 -3.66
CA GLU A 100 0.19 4.46 -3.36
C GLU A 100 -0.51 4.28 -2.01
N LEU A 101 -1.63 3.56 -1.99
CA LEU A 101 -2.33 3.19 -0.77
C LEU A 101 -1.98 1.75 -0.35
N PHE A 102 -1.41 1.63 0.84
CA PHE A 102 -1.17 0.36 1.52
C PHE A 102 -2.24 0.13 2.60
N SER A 103 -3.08 -0.88 2.38
CA SER A 103 -4.13 -1.27 3.32
C SER A 103 -3.76 -2.55 4.06
N ALA A 104 -3.16 -2.38 5.24
CA ALA A 104 -2.77 -3.46 6.15
C ALA A 104 -3.69 -3.55 7.38
N MET A 105 -4.91 -3.00 7.28
CA MET A 105 -5.87 -3.03 8.36
C MET A 105 -6.55 -4.40 8.48
N GLY A 106 -6.74 -4.84 9.72
CA GLY A 106 -7.53 -6.01 10.03
C GLY A 106 -7.67 -6.19 11.54
N THR A 107 -8.72 -6.87 11.94
CA THR A 107 -8.92 -7.28 13.33
C THR A 107 -9.31 -8.75 13.40
N THR A 108 -9.37 -9.29 14.60
CA THR A 108 -9.91 -10.63 14.85
C THR A 108 -11.25 -10.50 15.54
N LEU A 109 -12.12 -11.50 15.39
CA LEU A 109 -13.41 -11.52 16.09
C LEU A 109 -13.24 -11.31 17.61
N LYS A 110 -12.18 -11.89 18.19
CA LYS A 110 -11.84 -11.73 19.61
C LYS A 110 -11.53 -10.28 19.99
N LEU A 111 -10.78 -9.57 19.16
CA LEU A 111 -10.41 -8.17 19.41
C LEU A 111 -11.55 -7.20 19.07
N ALA A 112 -12.35 -7.51 18.05
CA ALA A 112 -13.50 -6.71 17.65
C ALA A 112 -14.69 -6.84 18.60
N GLY A 113 -14.84 -7.99 19.26
CA GLY A 113 -15.94 -8.29 20.17
C GLY A 113 -17.23 -8.76 19.47
N SER A 114 -17.46 -8.37 18.21
CA SER A 114 -18.60 -8.85 17.42
C SER A 114 -18.27 -8.99 15.93
N LYS A 115 -19.14 -9.68 15.18
CA LYS A 115 -19.00 -9.81 13.72
C LYS A 115 -19.23 -8.47 13.05
N GLU A 116 -20.18 -7.69 13.55
CA GLU A 116 -20.53 -6.38 13.03
C GLU A 116 -19.34 -5.42 13.18
N ALA A 117 -18.70 -5.41 14.35
CA ALA A 117 -17.50 -4.61 14.60
C ALA A 117 -16.30 -5.10 13.77
N GLN A 118 -16.13 -6.42 13.61
CA GLN A 118 -15.10 -6.95 12.74
C GLN A 118 -15.36 -6.58 11.27
N TYR A 119 -16.59 -6.68 10.80
CA TYR A 119 -16.97 -6.30 9.43
C TYR A 119 -16.69 -4.83 9.17
N LYS A 120 -17.04 -3.97 10.13
CA LYS A 120 -16.79 -2.54 10.05
C LYS A 120 -15.31 -2.23 9.84
N VAL A 121 -14.41 -2.92 10.55
CA VAL A 121 -12.96 -2.76 10.40
C VAL A 121 -12.41 -3.44 9.14
N ASP A 122 -12.78 -4.70 8.92
CA ASP A 122 -12.19 -5.55 7.88
C ASP A 122 -12.78 -5.27 6.49
N PHE A 123 -13.93 -4.59 6.38
CA PHE A 123 -14.59 -4.21 5.14
C PHE A 123 -14.86 -2.70 5.09
N THR A 124 -15.75 -2.18 5.94
CA THR A 124 -16.32 -0.82 5.78
C THR A 124 -15.25 0.27 5.79
N TYR A 125 -14.40 0.31 6.81
CA TYR A 125 -13.36 1.34 6.92
C TYR A 125 -12.34 1.23 5.78
N GLN A 126 -11.94 0.01 5.41
CA GLN A 126 -10.98 -0.17 4.32
C GLN A 126 -11.56 0.26 2.98
N LEU A 127 -12.84 -0.06 2.73
CA LEU A 127 -13.52 0.35 1.51
C LEU A 127 -13.64 1.87 1.41
N HIS A 128 -14.12 2.54 2.47
CA HIS A 128 -14.25 4.00 2.46
C HIS A 128 -12.92 4.71 2.22
N VAL A 129 -11.82 4.20 2.81
CA VAL A 129 -10.49 4.76 2.55
C VAL A 129 -10.04 4.51 1.12
N ALA A 130 -10.31 3.32 0.58
CA ALA A 130 -9.98 3.01 -0.81
C ALA A 130 -10.81 3.84 -1.80
N GLU A 131 -12.08 4.11 -1.52
CA GLU A 131 -12.93 5.01 -2.31
C GLU A 131 -12.35 6.43 -2.30
N ALA A 132 -12.16 7.00 -1.11
CA ALA A 132 -11.62 8.35 -0.96
C ALA A 132 -10.22 8.53 -1.56
N ALA A 133 -9.33 7.56 -1.39
CA ALA A 133 -8.01 7.60 -2.01
C ALA A 133 -8.11 7.54 -3.54
N ARG A 134 -9.04 6.76 -4.09
CA ARG A 134 -9.25 6.70 -5.55
C ARG A 134 -9.81 8.03 -6.08
N ASP A 135 -10.76 8.63 -5.38
CA ASP A 135 -11.33 9.94 -5.71
C ASP A 135 -10.29 11.06 -5.67
N ASN A 136 -9.25 10.91 -4.84
CA ASN A 136 -8.06 11.77 -4.80
C ASN A 136 -6.95 11.33 -5.78
N GLU A 137 -7.28 10.55 -6.80
CA GLU A 137 -6.37 10.14 -7.89
C GLU A 137 -5.19 9.25 -7.47
N VAL A 138 -5.25 8.59 -6.30
CA VAL A 138 -4.27 7.55 -5.94
C VAL A 138 -4.36 6.42 -6.98
N SER A 139 -3.22 6.06 -7.56
CA SER A 139 -3.16 5.18 -8.74
C SER A 139 -2.99 3.71 -8.37
N ARG A 140 -2.35 3.41 -7.22
CA ARG A 140 -2.01 2.04 -6.81
C ARG A 140 -2.58 1.71 -5.44
N LEU A 141 -3.24 0.56 -5.33
CA LEU A 141 -3.75 -0.01 -4.08
C LEU A 141 -3.06 -1.34 -3.79
N PHE A 142 -2.52 -1.51 -2.59
CA PHE A 142 -1.99 -2.77 -2.07
C PHE A 142 -2.82 -3.20 -0.86
N LEU A 143 -3.71 -4.17 -1.07
CA LEU A 143 -4.63 -4.66 -0.05
C LEU A 143 -4.12 -5.98 0.56
N VAL A 144 -3.91 -6.00 1.88
CA VAL A 144 -3.63 -7.23 2.64
C VAL A 144 -4.94 -8.00 2.85
N SER A 145 -5.16 -8.98 2.00
CA SER A 145 -6.31 -9.89 2.02
C SER A 145 -5.93 -11.25 2.66
N SER A 146 -6.43 -12.37 2.12
CA SER A 146 -6.22 -13.70 2.67
C SER A 146 -6.36 -14.80 1.60
N PRO A 147 -5.62 -15.91 1.73
CA PRO A 147 -5.84 -17.11 0.93
C PRO A 147 -7.27 -17.63 1.13
N GLY A 148 -7.95 -17.91 0.02
CA GLY A 148 -9.34 -18.41 0.06
C GLY A 148 -10.40 -17.33 0.34
N ALA A 149 -10.02 -16.04 0.33
CA ALA A 149 -10.99 -14.94 0.30
C ALA A 149 -12.01 -15.17 -0.82
N ASN A 150 -13.29 -15.14 -0.47
CA ASN A 150 -14.39 -15.47 -1.37
C ASN A 150 -15.70 -14.92 -0.80
N ALA A 151 -16.32 -13.95 -1.49
CA ALA A 151 -17.56 -13.31 -1.09
C ALA A 151 -18.76 -14.26 -0.90
N LYS A 152 -18.68 -15.50 -1.41
CA LYS A 152 -19.71 -16.54 -1.25
C LYS A 152 -19.40 -17.54 -0.13
N SER A 153 -18.33 -17.33 0.63
CA SER A 153 -17.90 -18.27 1.67
C SER A 153 -18.88 -18.32 2.85
N ARG A 154 -19.08 -19.52 3.42
CA ARG A 154 -19.80 -19.67 4.70
C ARG A 154 -18.96 -19.21 5.90
N ASN A 155 -17.63 -19.19 5.76
CA ASN A 155 -16.73 -18.65 6.77
C ASN A 155 -16.80 -17.12 6.75
N PHE A 156 -17.18 -16.51 7.88
CA PHE A 156 -17.36 -15.06 8.00
C PHE A 156 -16.11 -14.27 7.58
N TYR A 157 -14.92 -14.66 8.05
CA TYR A 157 -13.68 -13.95 7.73
C TYR A 157 -13.34 -14.02 6.23
N LEU A 158 -13.38 -15.22 5.64
CA LEU A 158 -13.10 -15.40 4.20
C LEU A 158 -14.12 -14.68 3.32
N ARG A 159 -15.38 -14.62 3.79
CA ARG A 159 -16.44 -13.88 3.12
C ARG A 159 -16.17 -12.39 3.16
N THR A 160 -15.95 -11.80 4.33
CA THR A 160 -15.65 -10.37 4.48
C THR A 160 -14.45 -9.96 3.64
N LYS A 161 -13.36 -10.74 3.64
CA LYS A 161 -12.18 -10.47 2.81
C LYS A 161 -12.50 -10.54 1.30
N GLY A 162 -13.30 -11.52 0.87
CA GLY A 162 -13.68 -11.65 -0.54
C GLY A 162 -14.67 -10.58 -1.00
N GLU A 163 -15.57 -10.14 -0.13
CA GLU A 163 -16.45 -9.00 -0.39
C GLU A 163 -15.61 -7.72 -0.58
N LEU A 164 -14.62 -7.49 0.29
CA LEU A 164 -13.73 -6.34 0.15
C LEU A 164 -12.91 -6.42 -1.15
N GLU A 165 -12.36 -7.60 -1.48
CA GLU A 165 -11.64 -7.80 -2.75
C GLU A 165 -12.49 -7.38 -3.95
N HIS A 166 -13.76 -7.81 -4.02
CA HIS A 166 -14.65 -7.41 -5.10
C HIS A 166 -14.88 -5.89 -5.11
N ALA A 167 -15.21 -5.32 -3.96
CA ALA A 167 -15.50 -3.90 -3.85
C ALA A 167 -14.32 -3.03 -4.30
N VAL A 168 -13.08 -3.35 -3.89
CA VAL A 168 -11.90 -2.56 -4.29
C VAL A 168 -11.48 -2.77 -5.75
N ILE A 169 -11.79 -3.93 -6.34
CA ILE A 169 -11.58 -4.17 -7.78
C ILE A 169 -12.49 -3.23 -8.59
N ASP A 170 -13.74 -3.06 -8.16
CA ASP A 170 -14.72 -2.23 -8.84
C ASP A 170 -14.36 -0.73 -8.80
N LEU A 171 -13.46 -0.30 -7.91
CA LEU A 171 -12.91 1.06 -7.86
C LEU A 171 -11.95 1.39 -9.02
N CYS A 172 -11.55 0.39 -9.81
CA CYS A 172 -10.74 0.59 -11.02
C CYS A 172 -9.45 1.41 -10.79
N TYR A 173 -8.71 1.08 -9.73
CA TYR A 173 -7.33 1.56 -9.58
C TYR A 173 -6.51 1.14 -10.80
N ASP A 174 -5.56 1.99 -11.21
CA ASP A 174 -4.64 1.68 -12.30
C ASP A 174 -3.88 0.39 -12.00
N HIS A 175 -3.53 0.18 -10.73
CA HIS A 175 -3.03 -1.09 -10.21
C HIS A 175 -3.71 -1.46 -8.88
N CYS A 176 -4.57 -2.48 -8.90
CA CYS A 176 -5.16 -3.06 -7.70
C CYS A 176 -4.44 -4.38 -7.34
N VAL A 177 -3.65 -4.37 -6.28
CA VAL A 177 -2.82 -5.51 -5.85
C VAL A 177 -3.40 -6.17 -4.62
N LEU A 178 -3.79 -7.44 -4.77
CA LEU A 178 -4.32 -8.28 -3.70
C LEU A 178 -3.21 -9.16 -3.12
N ILE A 179 -2.83 -8.89 -1.88
CA ILE A 179 -1.79 -9.63 -1.16
C ILE A 179 -2.46 -10.72 -0.34
N LYS A 180 -2.19 -11.99 -0.64
CA LYS A 180 -2.83 -13.15 0.04
C LYS A 180 -1.78 -13.90 0.85
N PRO A 181 -1.41 -13.41 2.06
CA PRO A 181 -0.35 -14.00 2.86
C PRO A 181 -0.72 -15.36 3.42
N GLY A 182 0.26 -16.24 3.61
CA GLY A 182 0.05 -17.46 4.38
C GLY A 182 -0.20 -17.18 5.86
N LEU A 183 0.05 -18.15 6.73
CA LEU A 183 -0.15 -17.94 8.16
C LEU A 183 0.86 -16.89 8.67
N ILE A 184 0.34 -15.75 9.15
CA ILE A 184 1.20 -14.70 9.71
C ILE A 184 1.66 -15.14 11.09
N GLU A 185 2.95 -15.40 11.23
CA GLU A 185 3.58 -15.66 12.53
C GLU A 185 3.68 -14.32 13.27
N ALA A 186 2.67 -14.02 14.10
CA ALA A 186 2.79 -12.94 15.07
C ALA A 186 3.59 -13.45 16.26
N GLU A 187 4.78 -12.89 16.49
CA GLU A 187 5.48 -13.06 17.77
C GLU A 187 4.56 -12.54 18.88
N ARG A 188 3.91 -13.47 19.59
CA ARG A 188 3.14 -13.13 20.79
C ARG A 188 4.09 -13.14 21.98
N PRO A 189 4.14 -12.09 22.81
CA PRO A 189 4.96 -12.06 24.03
C PRO A 189 4.47 -12.99 25.15
N GLU A 190 3.66 -14.00 24.85
CA GLU A 190 3.15 -14.95 25.84
C GLU A 190 3.44 -16.37 25.38
N GLY A 191 4.51 -16.92 25.97
CA GLY A 191 5.12 -18.15 25.51
C GLY A 191 4.26 -19.39 25.70
N ARG A 192 4.64 -20.44 24.97
CA ARG A 192 4.84 -21.77 25.55
C ARG A 192 5.69 -22.63 24.62
N PHE A 193 6.68 -23.27 25.23
CA PHE A 193 7.68 -24.18 24.68
C PHE A 193 7.11 -25.35 23.82
N GLY A 194 5.78 -25.51 23.73
CA GLY A 194 5.11 -26.48 22.87
C GLY A 194 4.88 -26.03 21.41
N GLU A 195 4.96 -24.72 21.11
CA GLU A 195 4.67 -24.20 19.75
C GLU A 195 5.82 -24.41 18.76
N LYS A 196 7.08 -24.50 19.20
CA LYS A 196 8.23 -24.71 18.29
C LYS A 196 8.22 -26.08 17.61
N MET A 197 7.78 -27.12 18.32
CA MET A 197 7.66 -28.47 17.75
C MET A 197 6.44 -28.60 16.82
N ALA A 198 5.32 -27.98 17.19
CA ALA A 198 4.12 -27.93 16.35
C ALA A 198 4.34 -27.10 15.07
N GLY A 199 5.02 -25.95 15.17
CA GLY A 199 5.41 -25.12 14.04
C GLY A 199 6.38 -25.83 13.09
N MET A 200 7.39 -26.54 13.61
CA MET A 200 8.27 -27.37 12.76
C MET A 200 7.56 -28.55 12.09
N ALA A 201 6.64 -29.22 12.80
CA ALA A 201 5.85 -30.31 12.23
C ALA A 201 4.90 -29.81 11.14
N LEU A 202 4.21 -28.70 11.37
CA LEU A 202 3.34 -28.05 10.40
C LEU A 202 4.14 -27.56 9.18
N HIS A 203 5.30 -26.95 9.39
CA HIS A 203 6.19 -26.50 8.31
C HIS A 203 6.68 -27.67 7.43
N LYS A 204 6.99 -28.83 8.04
CA LYS A 204 7.34 -30.05 7.28
C LYS A 204 6.13 -30.63 6.54
N MET A 205 4.95 -30.61 7.14
CA MET A 205 3.72 -31.11 6.51
C MET A 205 3.23 -30.22 5.36
N VAL A 206 3.32 -28.89 5.50
CA VAL A 206 2.98 -27.92 4.44
C VAL A 206 3.91 -28.07 3.23
N LYS A 207 5.18 -28.42 3.43
CA LYS A 207 6.12 -28.71 2.33
C LYS A 207 5.84 -30.03 1.60
N LEU A 208 5.19 -31.00 2.25
CA LEU A 208 4.97 -32.35 1.71
C LEU A 208 3.62 -32.50 1.01
N ILE A 209 2.65 -31.64 1.31
CA ILE A 209 1.28 -31.70 0.77
C ILE A 209 1.01 -30.42 -0.04
N PRO A 210 1.00 -30.49 -1.38
CA PRO A 210 0.83 -29.32 -2.24
C PRO A 210 -0.44 -28.50 -1.96
N ALA A 211 -1.50 -29.16 -1.49
CA ALA A 211 -2.75 -28.51 -1.11
C ALA A 211 -2.66 -27.60 0.14
N MET A 212 -1.59 -27.69 0.92
CA MET A 212 -1.36 -26.86 2.12
C MET A 212 -0.37 -25.73 1.91
N HIS A 213 0.17 -25.53 0.69
CA HIS A 213 1.09 -24.41 0.41
C HIS A 213 0.48 -23.03 0.71
N SER A 214 -0.85 -22.90 0.72
CA SER A 214 -1.56 -21.69 1.16
C SER A 214 -1.39 -21.37 2.65
N MET A 215 -0.89 -22.32 3.45
CA MET A 215 -0.60 -22.19 4.87
C MET A 215 0.89 -22.01 5.17
N THR A 216 1.73 -21.78 4.15
CA THR A 216 3.16 -21.54 4.37
C THR A 216 3.33 -20.33 5.28
N PRO A 217 3.98 -20.48 6.46
CA PRO A 217 4.14 -19.36 7.37
C PRO A 217 4.97 -18.25 6.74
N ILE A 218 4.57 -17.02 7.01
CA ILE A 218 5.33 -15.81 6.65
C ILE A 218 5.29 -14.88 7.86
N ASN A 219 6.44 -14.40 8.31
CA ASN A 219 6.43 -13.44 9.41
C ASN A 219 6.03 -12.04 8.91
N ALA A 220 5.66 -11.15 9.83
CA ALA A 220 5.17 -9.81 9.47
C ALA A 220 6.20 -8.99 8.68
N SER A 221 7.48 -9.11 9.03
CA SER A 221 8.58 -8.38 8.39
C SER A 221 8.81 -8.85 6.95
N GLN A 222 8.83 -10.16 6.72
CA GLN A 222 8.90 -10.77 5.39
C GLN A 222 7.71 -10.38 4.52
N LEU A 223 6.50 -10.35 5.08
CA LEU A 223 5.33 -9.92 4.35
C LEU A 223 5.44 -8.44 3.95
N ALA A 224 5.92 -7.56 4.84
CA ALA A 224 6.18 -6.17 4.51
C ALA A 224 7.22 -6.03 3.39
N SER A 225 8.33 -6.79 3.44
CA SER A 225 9.35 -6.76 2.38
C SER A 225 8.79 -7.25 1.04
N ALA A 226 7.98 -8.31 1.06
CA ALA A 226 7.30 -8.79 -0.14
C ALA A 226 6.39 -7.71 -0.76
N ILE A 227 5.62 -6.99 0.07
CA ILE A 227 4.73 -5.92 -0.38
C ILE A 227 5.54 -4.79 -1.03
N ILE A 228 6.64 -4.36 -0.42
CA ILE A 228 7.50 -3.29 -0.95
C ILE A 228 8.16 -3.73 -2.26
N ALA A 229 8.69 -4.96 -2.32
CA ALA A 229 9.28 -5.51 -3.54
C ALA A 229 8.26 -5.59 -4.69
N ILE A 230 7.02 -5.98 -4.40
CA ILE A 230 5.91 -5.95 -5.37
C ILE A 230 5.56 -4.51 -5.77
N ALA A 231 5.62 -3.56 -4.85
CA ALA A 231 5.41 -2.15 -5.17
C ALA A 231 6.52 -1.57 -6.08
N GLN A 232 7.72 -2.14 -6.06
CA GLN A 232 8.81 -1.75 -6.96
C GLN A 232 8.87 -2.55 -8.27
N SER A 233 8.05 -3.59 -8.43
CA SER A 233 8.05 -4.40 -9.64
C SER A 233 7.16 -3.79 -10.74
N ASP A 234 7.38 -4.26 -11.97
CA ASP A 234 6.56 -3.90 -13.11
C ASP A 234 5.18 -4.56 -13.01
N LEU A 235 4.24 -3.84 -12.40
CA LEU A 235 2.86 -4.30 -12.27
C LEU A 235 2.10 -4.14 -13.59
N LYS A 236 1.29 -5.14 -13.91
CA LYS A 236 0.29 -5.01 -14.98
C LYS A 236 -0.81 -4.05 -14.55
N THR A 237 -1.31 -3.24 -15.48
CA THR A 237 -2.51 -2.43 -15.26
C THR A 237 -3.71 -3.34 -14.95
N GLY A 238 -4.58 -2.87 -14.05
CA GLY A 238 -5.73 -3.62 -13.53
C GLY A 238 -5.40 -4.40 -12.26
N THR A 239 -6.06 -5.56 -12.08
CA THR A 239 -5.94 -6.35 -10.86
C THR A 239 -4.85 -7.41 -10.94
N SER A 240 -3.98 -7.45 -9.93
CA SER A 240 -3.01 -8.53 -9.70
C SER A 240 -3.23 -9.15 -8.33
N SER A 241 -2.99 -10.45 -8.18
CA SER A 241 -3.12 -11.16 -6.92
C SER A 241 -1.88 -12.02 -6.67
N PHE A 242 -1.32 -11.94 -5.48
CA PHE A 242 -0.11 -12.67 -5.09
C PHE A 242 -0.44 -13.65 -3.96
N ALA A 243 -0.29 -14.94 -4.26
CA ALA A 243 -0.48 -16.06 -3.34
C ALA A 243 0.75 -16.26 -2.43
N PRO A 244 0.63 -17.06 -1.35
CA PRO A 244 1.72 -17.21 -0.37
C PRO A 244 3.07 -17.64 -0.97
N GLY A 245 3.07 -18.51 -1.98
CA GLY A 245 4.30 -18.94 -2.65
C GLY A 245 5.01 -17.80 -3.39
N GLU A 246 4.26 -16.99 -4.13
CA GLU A 246 4.77 -15.86 -4.90
C GLU A 246 5.31 -14.74 -3.99
N LEU A 247 4.67 -14.51 -2.84
CA LEU A 247 5.16 -13.56 -1.84
C LEU A 247 6.55 -13.94 -1.33
N LEU A 248 6.79 -15.23 -1.07
CA LEU A 248 8.09 -15.71 -0.60
C LEU A 248 9.20 -15.64 -1.67
N GLU A 249 8.83 -15.68 -2.95
CA GLU A 249 9.78 -15.49 -4.04
C GLU A 249 10.27 -14.03 -4.10
N HIS A 250 9.38 -13.07 -3.91
CA HIS A 250 9.73 -11.64 -3.86
C HIS A 250 10.65 -11.31 -2.67
N VAL A 251 10.42 -11.93 -1.50
CA VAL A 251 11.33 -11.79 -0.34
C VAL A 251 12.75 -12.26 -0.66
N LYS A 252 12.90 -13.35 -1.42
CA LYS A 252 14.24 -13.88 -1.78
C LYS A 252 14.96 -12.99 -2.78
N GLN A 253 14.23 -12.37 -3.70
CA GLN A 253 14.80 -11.47 -4.69
C GLN A 253 15.28 -10.16 -4.06
N ASP A 254 14.53 -9.63 -3.09
CA ASP A 254 14.90 -8.44 -2.32
C ASP A 254 16.17 -8.63 -1.48
N ASN A 255 16.27 -9.77 -0.77
CA ASN A 255 17.48 -10.14 -0.01
C ASN A 255 18.73 -10.38 -0.88
N ASN A 256 18.57 -10.49 -2.20
CA ASN A 256 19.67 -10.67 -3.14
C ASN A 256 20.09 -9.36 -3.83
N GLN A 257 19.44 -8.22 -3.54
CA GLN A 257 19.98 -6.92 -3.91
C GLN A 257 21.15 -6.58 -2.98
N PRO A 258 22.29 -6.10 -3.52
CA PRO A 258 23.39 -5.65 -2.69
C PRO A 258 22.89 -4.53 -1.77
N ALA A 259 23.19 -4.64 -0.47
CA ALA A 259 22.89 -3.60 0.49
C ALA A 259 23.38 -2.24 -0.07
N PRO A 260 22.56 -1.18 -0.01
CA PRO A 260 22.98 0.12 -0.49
C PRO A 260 24.28 0.49 0.20
N LEU A 261 25.30 0.80 -0.59
CA LEU A 261 26.58 1.29 -0.10
C LEU A 261 26.28 2.58 0.68
N ILE A 262 26.36 2.50 1.99
CA ILE A 262 26.27 3.65 2.88
C ILE A 262 27.47 4.56 2.51
N PRO A 263 27.24 5.83 2.15
CA PRO A 263 28.32 6.77 1.86
C PRO A 263 29.21 7.05 3.07
#